data_AF-A0A2S6T622-F1
#
_entry.id   AF-A0A2S6T622-F1
#
_cell.length_a   1.000
_cell.length_b   1.000
_cell.length_c   1.000
_cell.angle_alpha   90.00
_cell.angle_beta   90.00
_cell.angle_gamma   90.00
#
_symmetry.space_group_name_H-M   'P 1'
#
loop_
_entity.id
_entity.type
_entity.pdbx_description
1 polymer ?
#
loop_
_entity_poly.entity_id
_entity_poly.type
_entity_poly.pdbx_seq_one_letter_code
_entity_poly.pdbx_strand_id
1 'polypeptide(L)'
;MHSDLEIEQHPLHIMSTRKEFAHCNSCAELPDGNLLLSFRRISTLMIVEKSSKKVKWYKANNEWGQQHDAEMLPNGNILLFANGIHVPRGVFHSRVIELNTNSGKEVWSYQGSPTWSFFSPNISGAQRLGSGNTLICEGLNGRIFEVTPEGQIVWEYISPWFGNHHPTGPSNAVFRAYRYDVDSPEISGRI
;
A
#
# COMPACT_ATOMS: atom_id res chain seq x y z
N MET A 1 -25.94 -0.38 -7.92
CA MET A 1 -25.95 0.47 -9.13
C MET A 1 -24.80 1.43 -8.98
N HIS A 2 -23.79 1.35 -9.85
CA HIS A 2 -22.60 2.22 -9.81
C HIS A 2 -22.79 3.29 -10.89
N SER A 3 -23.45 4.40 -10.54
CA SER A 3 -23.79 5.46 -11.52
C SER A 3 -22.62 6.37 -11.88
N ASP A 4 -21.57 6.37 -11.07
CA ASP A 4 -20.52 7.39 -11.10
C ASP A 4 -19.19 6.85 -11.69
N LEU A 5 -19.14 5.58 -12.11
CA LEU A 5 -17.95 4.94 -12.69
C LEU A 5 -18.35 3.97 -13.82
N GLU A 6 -17.77 4.13 -15.00
CA GLU A 6 -17.87 3.14 -16.09
C GLU A 6 -16.99 1.92 -15.73
N ILE A 7 -17.62 0.92 -15.12
CA ILE A 7 -16.98 -0.29 -14.60
C ILE A 7 -16.17 -1.02 -15.68
N GLU A 8 -16.63 -0.96 -16.91
CA GLU A 8 -16.02 -1.55 -18.09
C GLU A 8 -14.62 -0.98 -18.37
N GLN A 9 -14.37 0.27 -17.96
CA GLN A 9 -13.05 0.91 -18.05
C GLN A 9 -12.08 0.48 -16.94
N HIS A 10 -12.60 -0.18 -15.89
CA HIS A 10 -11.85 -0.62 -14.71
C HIS A 10 -12.12 -2.12 -14.44
N PRO A 11 -11.75 -3.02 -15.37
CA PRO A 11 -12.07 -4.43 -15.22
C PRO A 11 -11.39 -5.02 -13.98
N LEU A 12 -12.08 -5.98 -13.36
CA LEU A 12 -11.48 -6.85 -12.36
C LEU A 12 -10.20 -7.48 -12.93
N HIS A 13 -9.16 -7.56 -12.10
CA HIS A 13 -8.00 -8.41 -12.38
C HIS A 13 -8.49 -9.82 -12.71
N ILE A 14 -7.89 -10.47 -13.71
CA ILE A 14 -8.34 -11.78 -14.21
C ILE A 14 -8.41 -12.88 -13.13
N MET A 15 -7.54 -12.76 -12.11
CA MET A 15 -7.49 -13.65 -10.94
C MET A 15 -8.35 -13.19 -9.76
N SER A 16 -9.08 -12.07 -9.86
CA SER A 16 -10.01 -11.61 -8.82
C SER A 16 -11.35 -12.33 -8.93
N THR A 17 -11.95 -12.64 -7.79
CA THR A 17 -13.32 -13.19 -7.77
C THR A 17 -14.34 -12.10 -8.09
N ARG A 18 -15.51 -12.49 -8.60
CA ARG A 18 -16.64 -11.58 -8.85
C ARG A 18 -17.47 -11.28 -7.60
N LYS A 19 -17.04 -11.71 -6.41
CA LYS A 19 -17.77 -11.45 -5.15
C LYS A 19 -17.72 -9.97 -4.75
N GLU A 20 -16.70 -9.24 -5.22
CA GLU A 20 -16.45 -7.85 -4.89
C GLU A 20 -15.71 -7.17 -6.05
N PHE A 21 -16.16 -5.98 -6.46
CA PHE A 21 -15.68 -5.34 -7.69
C PHE A 21 -14.35 -4.58 -7.55
N ALA A 22 -14.14 -3.75 -6.53
CA ALA A 22 -12.97 -2.88 -6.47
C ALA A 22 -12.08 -3.11 -5.24
N HIS A 23 -12.70 -3.32 -4.07
CA HIS A 23 -12.02 -3.46 -2.78
C HIS A 23 -11.07 -2.29 -2.50
N CYS A 24 -11.66 -1.14 -2.13
CA CYS A 24 -10.87 0.02 -1.70
C CYS A 24 -10.23 -0.27 -0.33
N ASN A 25 -8.91 -0.17 -0.22
CA ASN A 25 -8.16 -0.54 0.98
C ASN A 25 -7.34 0.61 1.61
N SER A 26 -7.26 1.76 0.93
CA SER A 26 -6.83 3.01 1.53
C SER A 26 -7.58 4.19 0.92
N CYS A 27 -7.83 5.19 1.77
CA CYS A 27 -8.47 6.45 1.42
C CYS A 27 -7.80 7.54 2.25
N ALA A 28 -7.27 8.57 1.60
CA ALA A 28 -6.66 9.71 2.26
C ALA A 28 -7.14 11.01 1.60
N GLU A 29 -7.49 12.00 2.42
CA GLU A 29 -7.77 13.36 1.94
C GLU A 29 -6.46 14.12 1.75
N LEU A 30 -6.29 14.72 0.58
CA LEU A 30 -5.12 15.48 0.18
C LEU A 30 -5.25 16.94 0.66
N PRO A 31 -4.15 17.72 0.73
CA PRO A 31 -4.21 19.12 1.16
C PRO A 31 -5.14 20.01 0.33
N ASP A 32 -5.42 19.62 -0.92
CA ASP A 32 -6.35 20.32 -1.82
C ASP A 32 -7.82 19.85 -1.68
N GLY A 33 -8.12 18.98 -0.71
CA GLY A 33 -9.45 18.42 -0.44
C GLY A 33 -9.85 17.24 -1.34
N ASN A 34 -9.00 16.82 -2.28
CA ASN A 34 -9.25 15.65 -3.12
C ASN A 34 -8.94 14.35 -2.37
N LEU A 35 -9.43 13.21 -2.87
CA LEU A 35 -9.24 11.91 -2.24
C LEU A 35 -8.28 11.04 -3.04
N LEU A 36 -7.22 10.54 -2.41
CA LEU A 36 -6.39 9.45 -2.93
C LEU A 36 -6.99 8.10 -2.49
N LEU A 37 -7.26 7.23 -3.45
CA LEU A 37 -7.88 5.92 -3.25
C LEU A 37 -7.01 4.80 -3.83
N SER A 38 -6.93 3.68 -3.12
CA SER A 38 -6.28 2.45 -3.59
C SER A 38 -7.29 1.32 -3.72
N PHE A 39 -7.43 0.77 -4.93
CA PHE A 39 -8.34 -0.32 -5.24
C PHE A 39 -7.60 -1.60 -5.60
N ARG A 40 -7.74 -2.60 -4.73
CA ARG A 40 -7.02 -3.87 -4.81
C ARG A 40 -7.42 -4.72 -6.02
N ARG A 41 -8.73 -4.84 -6.29
CA ARG A 41 -9.27 -5.84 -7.24
C ARG A 41 -9.17 -5.42 -8.70
N ILE A 42 -9.05 -4.12 -8.95
CA ILE A 42 -8.86 -3.51 -10.27
C ILE A 42 -7.43 -2.94 -10.43
N SER A 43 -6.52 -3.26 -9.51
CA SER A 43 -5.10 -2.84 -9.54
C SER A 43 -4.89 -1.34 -9.78
N THR A 44 -5.73 -0.47 -9.21
CA THR A 44 -5.79 0.95 -9.58
C THR A 44 -5.61 1.88 -8.38
N LEU A 45 -4.83 2.93 -8.57
CA LEU A 45 -4.82 4.14 -7.72
C LEU A 45 -5.61 5.25 -8.41
N MET A 46 -6.40 6.02 -7.65
CA MET A 46 -7.19 7.14 -8.18
C MET A 46 -7.09 8.37 -7.29
N ILE A 47 -7.06 9.55 -7.89
CA ILE A 47 -7.32 10.83 -7.23
C ILE A 47 -8.68 11.33 -7.70
N VAL A 48 -9.62 11.49 -6.77
CA VAL A 48 -11.00 11.90 -7.05
C VAL A 48 -11.26 13.27 -6.45
N GLU A 49 -11.87 14.16 -7.22
CA GLU A 49 -12.34 15.44 -6.73
C GLU A 49 -13.55 15.23 -5.82
N LYS A 50 -13.42 15.58 -4.53
CA LYS A 50 -14.43 15.27 -3.50
C LYS A 50 -15.77 15.95 -3.77
N SER A 51 -15.77 17.16 -4.31
CA SER A 51 -16.98 17.95 -4.59
C SER A 51 -17.76 17.45 -5.79
N SER A 52 -17.07 17.15 -6.91
CA SER A 52 -17.70 16.75 -8.17
C SER A 52 -17.75 15.24 -8.41
N LYS A 53 -17.01 14.46 -7.60
CA LYS A 53 -16.77 13.02 -7.75
C LYS A 53 -16.03 12.62 -9.02
N LYS A 54 -15.47 13.57 -9.77
CA LYS A 54 -14.72 13.29 -10.99
C LYS A 54 -13.33 12.74 -10.68
N VAL A 55 -12.90 11.75 -11.44
CA VAL A 55 -11.52 11.25 -11.41
C VAL A 55 -10.60 12.29 -12.04
N LYS A 56 -9.67 12.85 -11.26
CA LYS A 56 -8.65 13.81 -11.74
C LYS A 56 -7.43 13.10 -12.32
N TRP A 57 -7.08 11.96 -11.74
CA TRP A 57 -5.94 11.14 -12.14
C TRP A 57 -6.19 9.70 -11.73
N TYR A 58 -5.70 8.75 -12.52
CA TYR A 58 -5.62 7.37 -12.10
C TYR A 58 -4.45 6.66 -12.77
N LYS A 59 -3.98 5.57 -12.15
CA LYS A 59 -3.06 4.63 -12.77
C LYS A 59 -3.42 3.22 -12.37
N ALA A 60 -3.57 2.35 -13.38
CA ALA A 60 -3.76 0.92 -13.20
C ALA A 60 -2.47 0.17 -13.55
N ASN A 61 -2.06 -0.80 -12.72
CA ASN A 61 -0.90 -1.65 -13.01
C ASN A 61 -0.98 -3.00 -12.29
N ASN A 62 -1.12 -4.08 -13.07
CA ASN A 62 -1.18 -5.44 -12.52
C ASN A 62 0.17 -5.93 -11.96
N GLU A 63 1.29 -5.31 -12.33
CA GLU A 63 2.62 -5.62 -11.79
C GLU A 63 2.77 -5.23 -10.30
N TRP A 64 1.82 -4.48 -9.73
CA TRP A 64 1.77 -4.21 -8.29
C TRP A 64 1.18 -5.37 -7.48
N GLY A 65 0.48 -6.30 -8.14
CA GLY A 65 -0.09 -7.48 -7.51
C GLY A 65 -1.03 -7.16 -6.35
N GLN A 66 -2.15 -6.48 -6.65
CA GLN A 66 -3.22 -6.18 -5.69
C GLN A 66 -2.75 -5.30 -4.51
N GLN A 67 -2.21 -4.13 -4.83
CA GLN A 67 -1.57 -3.18 -3.91
C GLN A 67 -2.45 -2.70 -2.76
N HIS A 68 -1.81 -2.20 -1.71
CA HIS A 68 -2.37 -1.62 -0.50
C HIS A 68 -1.69 -0.30 -0.14
N ASP A 69 -2.36 0.44 0.75
CA ASP A 69 -1.79 1.53 1.54
C ASP A 69 -1.07 2.59 0.70
N ALA A 70 -1.82 3.22 -0.20
CA ALA A 70 -1.31 4.35 -0.97
C ALA A 70 -1.34 5.63 -0.12
N GLU A 71 -0.21 6.33 -0.08
CA GLU A 71 0.00 7.60 0.62
C GLU A 71 0.62 8.63 -0.35
N MET A 72 0.13 9.87 -0.34
CA MET A 72 0.75 10.97 -1.08
C MET A 72 1.88 11.57 -0.25
N LEU A 73 3.08 11.60 -0.80
CA LEU A 73 4.25 12.22 -0.18
C LEU A 73 4.26 13.75 -0.40
N PRO A 74 4.98 14.53 0.44
CA PRO A 74 5.08 15.98 0.28
C PRO A 74 5.61 16.46 -1.08
N ASN A 75 6.37 15.62 -1.79
CA ASN A 75 6.89 15.89 -3.14
C ASN A 75 5.86 15.63 -4.26
N GLY A 76 4.64 15.20 -3.92
CA GLY A 76 3.58 14.87 -4.87
C GLY A 76 3.69 13.47 -5.51
N ASN A 77 4.67 12.66 -5.11
CA ASN A 77 4.73 11.24 -5.46
C ASN A 77 3.78 10.43 -4.57
N ILE A 78 3.45 9.22 -5.00
CA ILE A 78 2.65 8.27 -4.21
C ILE A 78 3.56 7.13 -3.73
N LEU A 79 3.61 6.89 -2.43
CA LEU A 79 4.15 5.67 -1.83
C LEU A 79 3.04 4.62 -1.78
N LEU A 80 3.34 3.36 -2.10
CA LEU A 80 2.39 2.26 -1.99
C LEU A 80 3.07 0.94 -1.62
N PHE A 81 2.31 0.05 -0.99
CA PHE A 81 2.71 -1.34 -0.78
C PHE A 81 2.16 -2.22 -1.91
N ALA A 82 3.02 -2.63 -2.84
CA ALA A 82 2.69 -3.59 -3.89
C ALA A 82 2.80 -5.03 -3.33
N ASN A 83 1.66 -5.63 -2.98
CA ASN A 83 1.63 -6.97 -2.36
C ASN A 83 2.21 -8.07 -3.25
N GLY A 84 2.15 -7.89 -4.58
CA GLY A 84 2.79 -8.81 -5.54
C GLY A 84 2.06 -10.13 -5.75
N ILE A 85 0.83 -10.28 -5.24
CA ILE A 85 0.02 -11.46 -5.55
C ILE A 85 -0.63 -11.34 -6.93
N HIS A 86 -0.62 -12.43 -7.70
CA HIS A 86 -1.14 -12.48 -9.07
C HIS A 86 -0.44 -11.54 -10.06
N VAL A 87 0.81 -11.15 -9.78
CA VAL A 87 1.63 -10.50 -10.80
C VAL A 87 1.74 -11.42 -12.03
N PRO A 88 1.74 -10.86 -13.25
CA PRO A 88 1.65 -11.66 -14.47
C PRO A 88 2.91 -12.48 -14.77
N ARG A 89 4.05 -12.13 -14.16
CA ARG A 89 5.35 -12.77 -14.42
C ARG A 89 6.20 -12.81 -13.14
N GLY A 90 7.10 -13.79 -13.08
CA GLY A 90 8.09 -13.92 -12.00
C GLY A 90 7.54 -14.60 -10.74
N VAL A 91 8.38 -14.59 -9.70
CA VAL A 91 8.04 -15.12 -8.38
C VAL A 91 7.20 -14.09 -7.64
N PHE A 92 6.15 -14.52 -6.94
CA PHE A 92 5.38 -13.61 -6.09
C PHE A 92 6.26 -13.09 -4.95
N HIS A 93 6.35 -11.77 -4.86
CA HIS A 93 7.12 -11.04 -3.85
C HIS A 93 6.51 -9.66 -3.66
N SER A 94 6.62 -9.10 -2.47
CA SER A 94 6.15 -7.75 -2.22
C SER A 94 7.21 -6.71 -2.57
N ARG A 95 6.74 -5.51 -2.90
CA ARG A 95 7.56 -4.34 -3.12
C ARG A 95 6.94 -3.14 -2.40
N VAL A 96 7.75 -2.22 -1.94
CA VAL A 96 7.30 -0.86 -1.64
C VAL A 96 7.75 0.02 -2.79
N ILE A 97 6.86 0.84 -3.32
CA ILE A 97 7.10 1.60 -4.55
C ILE A 97 6.81 3.06 -4.28
N GLU A 98 7.70 3.95 -4.73
CA GLU A 98 7.40 5.37 -4.88
C GLU A 98 7.15 5.65 -6.37
N LEU A 99 5.95 6.14 -6.66
CA LEU A 99 5.47 6.44 -8.00
C LEU A 99 5.43 7.95 -8.20
N ASN A 100 6.10 8.43 -9.23
CA ASN A 100 5.95 9.82 -9.65
C ASN A 100 4.63 10.01 -10.40
N THR A 101 3.75 10.87 -9.87
CA THR A 101 2.38 11.08 -10.38
C THR A 101 2.35 11.76 -11.75
N ASN A 102 3.32 12.65 -12.03
CA ASN A 102 3.42 13.37 -13.31
C ASN A 102 3.84 12.46 -14.47
N SER A 103 4.90 11.67 -14.28
CA SER A 103 5.44 10.79 -15.31
C SER A 103 4.84 9.38 -15.30
N GLY A 104 4.20 9.00 -14.19
CA GLY A 104 3.70 7.64 -13.95
C GLY A 104 4.79 6.59 -13.81
N LYS A 105 6.04 6.98 -13.54
CA LYS A 105 7.20 6.08 -13.39
C LYS A 105 7.49 5.75 -11.94
N GLU A 106 7.93 4.53 -11.68
CA GLU A 106 8.52 4.14 -10.39
C GLU A 106 9.88 4.86 -10.26
N VAL A 107 10.04 5.68 -9.21
CA VAL A 107 11.26 6.48 -8.97
C VAL A 107 12.09 5.94 -7.81
N TRP A 108 11.48 5.09 -6.97
CA TRP A 108 12.16 4.33 -5.94
C TRP A 108 11.39 3.03 -5.70
N SER A 109 12.09 1.98 -5.31
CA SER A 109 11.45 0.76 -4.82
C SER A 109 12.33 0.04 -3.81
N TYR A 110 11.67 -0.68 -2.90
CA TYR A 110 12.28 -1.66 -2.02
C TYR A 110 11.67 -3.03 -2.26
N GLN A 111 12.51 -4.06 -2.26
CA GLN A 111 12.12 -5.47 -2.35
C GLN A 111 13.13 -6.34 -1.59
N GLY A 112 12.75 -7.58 -1.30
CA GLY A 112 13.68 -8.55 -0.72
C GLY A 112 14.85 -8.86 -1.67
N SER A 113 16.00 -9.19 -1.11
CA SER A 113 17.13 -9.77 -1.84
C SER A 113 17.56 -11.07 -1.14
N PRO A 114 17.23 -12.26 -1.67
CA PRO A 114 16.44 -12.49 -2.90
C PRO A 114 14.97 -12.08 -2.77
N THR A 115 14.26 -11.90 -3.89
CA THR A 115 12.89 -11.33 -3.90
C THR A 115 11.89 -12.07 -3.00
N TRP A 116 11.97 -13.39 -2.92
CA TRP A 116 11.07 -14.19 -2.09
C TRP A 116 11.29 -14.06 -0.57
N SER A 117 12.30 -13.32 -0.11
CA SER A 117 12.51 -13.07 1.33
C SER A 117 11.55 -12.03 1.92
N PHE A 118 10.74 -11.39 1.08
CA PHE A 118 9.74 -10.40 1.48
C PHE A 118 8.46 -10.61 0.68
N PHE A 119 7.41 -11.11 1.35
CA PHE A 119 6.14 -11.36 0.68
C PHE A 119 4.95 -11.36 1.65
N SER A 120 4.03 -10.43 1.41
CA SER A 120 2.75 -10.33 2.09
C SER A 120 1.62 -10.14 1.05
N PRO A 121 0.83 -11.17 0.73
CA PRO A 121 -0.15 -11.16 -0.37
C PRO A 121 -1.37 -10.27 -0.14
N ASN A 122 -1.61 -9.83 1.09
CA ASN A 122 -2.71 -8.96 1.50
C ASN A 122 -2.27 -8.05 2.66
N ILE A 123 -3.16 -7.15 3.09
CA ILE A 123 -2.92 -6.18 4.17
C ILE A 123 -1.61 -5.43 3.94
N SER A 124 -0.88 -5.05 5.01
CA SER A 124 0.44 -4.41 4.93
C SER A 124 0.36 -2.90 4.71
N GLY A 125 1.53 -2.25 4.82
CA GLY A 125 1.63 -0.81 4.67
C GLY A 125 3.06 -0.31 4.62
N ALA A 126 3.23 0.94 4.20
CA ALA A 126 4.51 1.61 4.18
C ALA A 126 4.33 3.09 4.48
N GLN A 127 5.27 3.66 5.23
CA GLN A 127 5.26 5.07 5.62
C GLN A 127 6.67 5.65 5.42
N ARG A 128 6.77 6.75 4.66
CA ARG A 128 8.02 7.51 4.59
C ARG A 128 8.17 8.35 5.86
N LEU A 129 9.29 8.19 6.56
CA LEU A 129 9.58 8.91 7.80
C LEU A 129 10.27 10.24 7.52
N GLY A 130 10.24 11.16 8.49
CA GLY A 130 10.92 12.47 8.39
C GLY A 130 12.44 12.35 8.19
N SER A 131 13.05 11.25 8.62
CA SER A 131 14.46 10.93 8.37
C SER A 131 14.78 10.56 6.91
N GLY A 132 13.76 10.33 6.07
CA GLY A 132 13.91 9.79 4.72
C GLY A 132 13.87 8.25 4.66
N ASN A 133 13.99 7.57 5.80
CA ASN A 133 13.79 6.12 5.89
C ASN A 133 12.33 5.75 5.61
N THR A 134 12.08 4.47 5.33
CA THR A 134 10.74 3.94 5.12
C THR A 134 10.44 2.87 6.17
N LEU A 135 9.40 3.08 6.97
CA LEU A 135 8.82 2.03 7.81
C LEU A 135 7.92 1.14 6.94
N ILE A 136 8.08 -0.18 7.06
CA ILE A 136 7.37 -1.17 6.25
C ILE A 136 6.73 -2.18 7.20
N CYS A 137 5.42 -2.38 7.04
CA CYS A 137 4.66 -3.40 7.73
C CYS A 137 4.41 -4.58 6.78
N GLU A 138 5.19 -5.65 6.88
CA GLU A 138 4.93 -6.94 6.21
C GLU A 138 3.81 -7.67 6.97
N GLY A 139 2.57 -7.31 6.64
CA GLY A 139 1.44 -7.55 7.53
C GLY A 139 1.16 -9.02 7.81
N LEU A 140 1.19 -9.90 6.80
CA LEU A 140 0.85 -11.32 6.98
C LEU A 140 1.81 -12.04 7.94
N ASN A 141 3.09 -11.64 7.94
CA ASN A 141 4.14 -12.23 8.77
C ASN A 141 4.31 -11.49 10.12
N GLY A 142 3.49 -10.48 10.39
CA GLY A 142 3.55 -9.67 11.61
C GLY A 142 4.88 -8.93 11.79
N ARG A 143 5.64 -8.74 10.71
CA ARG A 143 6.97 -8.14 10.72
C ARG A 143 6.86 -6.67 10.35
N ILE A 144 7.53 -5.82 11.11
CA ILE A 144 7.64 -4.39 10.89
C ILE A 144 9.13 -4.06 10.86
N PHE A 145 9.59 -3.37 9.83
CA PHE A 145 11.00 -3.06 9.69
C PHE A 145 11.19 -1.70 9.04
N GLU A 146 12.34 -1.09 9.28
CA GLU A 146 12.70 0.22 8.75
C GLU A 146 13.89 0.09 7.82
N VAL A 147 13.80 0.72 6.64
CA VAL A 147 14.87 0.72 5.64
C VAL A 147 15.37 2.12 5.33
N THR A 148 16.66 2.25 5.07
CA THR A 148 17.24 3.49 4.51
C THR A 148 16.77 3.71 3.07
N PRO A 149 16.96 4.92 2.49
CA PRO A 149 16.71 5.15 1.07
C PRO A 149 17.47 4.19 0.14
N GLU A 150 18.62 3.68 0.56
CA GLU A 150 19.44 2.69 -0.16
C GLU A 150 18.95 1.25 0.06
N GLY A 151 17.91 1.05 0.86
CA GLY A 151 17.29 -0.26 1.12
C GLY A 151 17.97 -1.08 2.21
N GLN A 152 18.81 -0.48 3.06
CA GLN A 152 19.41 -1.18 4.20
C GLN A 152 18.42 -1.26 5.36
N ILE A 153 18.17 -2.45 5.91
CA ILE A 153 17.35 -2.61 7.11
C ILE A 153 18.14 -2.09 8.31
N VAL A 154 17.59 -1.11 9.02
CA VAL A 154 18.21 -0.48 10.20
C VAL A 154 17.48 -0.77 11.51
N TRP A 155 16.25 -1.26 11.43
CA TRP A 155 15.47 -1.70 12.57
C TRP A 155 14.45 -2.76 12.13
N GLU A 156 14.16 -3.70 13.02
CA GLU A 156 13.21 -4.79 12.76
C GLU A 156 12.53 -5.24 14.05
N TYR A 157 11.25 -5.57 13.92
CA TYR A 157 10.42 -6.16 14.95
C TYR A 157 9.49 -7.21 14.33
N ILE A 158 9.30 -8.32 15.03
CA ILE A 158 8.32 -9.35 14.67
C ILE A 158 7.35 -9.48 15.83
N SER A 159 6.06 -9.32 15.57
CA SER A 159 5.02 -9.46 16.59
C SER A 159 5.04 -10.88 17.18
N PRO A 160 5.26 -11.03 18.51
CA PRO A 160 5.22 -12.33 19.17
C PRO A 160 3.78 -12.77 19.50
N TRP A 161 2.78 -11.94 19.19
CA TRP A 161 1.40 -12.15 19.59
C TRP A 161 0.62 -12.88 18.50
N PHE A 162 0.31 -14.16 18.75
CA PHE A 162 -0.48 -15.00 17.85
C PHE A 162 -1.93 -15.07 18.32
N GLY A 163 -2.87 -14.87 17.40
CA GLY A 163 -4.31 -15.07 17.60
C GLY A 163 -4.85 -16.22 16.74
N ASN A 164 -5.93 -16.86 17.20
CA ASN A 164 -6.60 -17.98 16.49
C ASN A 164 -7.71 -17.50 15.53
N HIS A 165 -7.54 -16.32 14.93
CA HIS A 165 -8.56 -15.69 14.09
C HIS A 165 -8.42 -16.03 12.61
N HIS A 166 -7.31 -16.66 12.20
CA HIS A 166 -7.10 -17.04 10.80
C HIS A 166 -7.60 -18.47 10.54
N PRO A 167 -8.35 -18.72 9.43
CA PRO A 167 -8.94 -20.03 9.15
C PRO A 167 -7.94 -21.18 9.00
N THR A 168 -6.66 -20.87 8.78
CA THR A 168 -5.60 -21.83 8.50
C THR A 168 -4.62 -22.03 9.66
N GLY A 169 -4.92 -21.47 10.84
CA GLY A 169 -4.09 -21.63 12.04
C GLY A 169 -3.79 -20.31 12.77
N PRO A 170 -2.97 -20.35 13.84
CA PRO A 170 -2.54 -19.16 14.55
C PRO A 170 -1.84 -18.17 13.61
N SER A 171 -2.13 -16.88 13.76
CA SER A 171 -1.53 -15.81 12.97
C SER A 171 -1.15 -14.65 13.87
N ASN A 172 0.04 -14.07 13.63
CA ASN A 172 0.50 -12.83 14.24
C ASN A 172 0.32 -11.63 13.30
N ALA A 173 -0.57 -11.74 12.31
CA ALA A 173 -0.73 -10.74 11.27
C ALA A 173 -1.04 -9.35 11.85
N VAL A 174 -0.32 -8.35 11.34
CA VAL A 174 -0.52 -6.93 11.68
C VAL A 174 -1.10 -6.25 10.47
N PHE A 175 -2.30 -5.66 10.61
CA PHE A 175 -2.98 -5.02 9.48
C PHE A 175 -2.16 -3.88 8.88
N ARG A 176 -1.65 -2.99 9.74
CA ARG A 176 -0.83 -1.84 9.40
C ARG A 176 -0.04 -1.36 10.63
N ALA A 177 1.07 -0.67 10.39
CA ALA A 177 1.86 0.01 11.42
C ALA A 177 2.23 1.42 10.95
N TYR A 178 2.30 2.34 11.91
CA TYR A 178 2.73 3.71 11.72
C TYR A 178 3.75 4.06 12.80
N ARG A 179 4.70 4.93 12.47
CA ARG A 179 5.62 5.54 13.41
C ARG A 179 5.38 7.04 13.41
N TYR A 180 5.30 7.58 14.62
CA TYR A 180 5.15 8.99 14.87
C TYR A 180 6.34 9.46 15.70
N ASP A 181 6.87 10.63 15.37
CA ASP A 181 7.90 11.28 16.17
C ASP A 181 7.32 11.77 17.50
N VAL A 182 8.20 11.98 18.48
CA VAL A 182 7.81 12.31 19.85
C VAL A 182 6.96 13.59 19.94
N ASP A 183 7.25 14.53 19.04
CA ASP A 183 6.66 15.85 18.91
C ASP A 183 5.58 15.90 17.81
N SER A 184 5.18 14.76 17.24
CA SER A 184 4.21 14.75 16.16
C SER A 184 2.82 15.22 16.64
N PRO A 185 2.03 15.87 15.76
CA PRO A 185 0.66 16.29 16.09
C PRO A 185 -0.25 15.12 16.52
N GLU A 186 -0.02 13.93 15.96
CA GLU A 186 -0.79 12.71 16.28
C GLU A 186 -0.55 12.22 17.71
N ILE A 187 0.67 12.40 18.23
CA ILE A 187 1.00 12.10 19.62
C ILE A 187 0.44 13.16 20.57
N SER A 188 0.37 14.44 20.16
CA SER A 188 -0.32 15.50 20.89
C SER A 188 0.13 15.63 22.37
N GLY A 189 1.43 15.45 22.63
CA GLY A 189 2.03 15.56 23.98
C GLY A 189 1.62 14.45 24.96
N ARG A 190 1.20 13.28 24.48
CA ARG A 190 0.75 12.14 25.31
C ARG A 190 1.87 11.21 25.80
N ILE A 191 3.13 11.61 25.63
CA ILE A 191 4.32 10.85 26.02
C ILE A 191 5.28 11.73 26.82
#